data_AF-A0A846X5H9-F1
#
_entry.id   AF-A0A846X5H9-F1
#
_cell.length_a   1.000
_cell.length_b   1.000
_cell.length_c   1.000
_cell.angle_alpha   90.00
_cell.angle_beta   90.00
_cell.angle_gamma   90.00
#
_symmetry.space_group_name_H-M   'P 1'
#
loop_
_entity.id
_entity.type
_entity.pdbx_description
1 polymer ?
#
loop_
_entity_poly.entity_id
_entity_poly.type
_entity_poly.pdbx_seq_one_letter_code
_entity_poly.pdbx_strand_id
1 'polypeptide(L)' 'MTDATRDPVSIDERRDMIRVVVSGLRAFKDPVPQQMIDFVEGRADDPGPLPDTEKYRNARPTWWQRMLGR' A
#
# COMPACT_ATOMS: atom_id res chain seq x y z
N MET A 1 19.31 -19.86 13.57
CA MET A 1 18.14 -18.96 13.65
C MET A 1 17.52 -18.95 12.27
N THR A 2 16.28 -19.42 12.16
CA THR A 2 15.56 -19.60 10.89
C THR A 2 15.32 -18.24 10.22
N ASP A 3 16.10 -17.94 9.19
CA ASP A 3 15.75 -16.92 8.20
C ASP A 3 14.52 -17.44 7.47
N ALA A 4 13.35 -17.03 7.95
CA ALA A 4 12.09 -17.33 7.31
C ALA A 4 12.13 -16.62 5.96
N THR A 5 12.53 -17.36 4.92
CA THR A 5 12.35 -17.01 3.52
C THR A 5 10.86 -16.79 3.34
N ARG A 6 10.41 -15.56 3.60
CA ARG A 6 9.05 -15.13 3.36
C ARG A 6 8.89 -15.23 1.86
N ASP A 7 8.04 -16.15 1.41
CA ASP A 7 7.77 -16.33 -0.01
C ASP A 7 7.57 -14.95 -0.65
N PRO A 8 8.16 -14.70 -1.85
CA PRO A 8 7.97 -13.43 -2.52
C PRO A 8 6.47 -13.22 -2.70
N VAL A 9 5.94 -12.18 -2.04
CA VAL A 9 4.53 -11.78 -2.13
C VAL A 9 4.15 -11.75 -3.60
N SER A 10 3.14 -12.53 -3.97
CA SER A 10 2.66 -12.60 -5.36
C SER A 10 2.23 -11.21 -5.84
N ILE A 11 2.26 -11.00 -7.16
CA ILE A 11 1.82 -9.71 -7.72
C ILE A 11 0.37 -9.39 -7.34
N ASP A 12 -0.47 -10.41 -7.22
CA ASP A 12 -1.87 -10.27 -6.83
C ASP A 12 -2.02 -9.89 -5.36
N GLU A 13 -1.29 -10.54 -4.44
CA GLU A 13 -1.26 -10.12 -3.03
C GLU A 13 -0.72 -8.69 -2.88
N ARG A 14 0.29 -8.31 -3.67
CA ARG A 14 0.81 -6.95 -3.70
C ARG A 14 -0.24 -5.95 -4.20
N ARG A 15 -1.02 -6.31 -5.24
CA ARG A 15 -2.14 -5.50 -5.74
C ARG A 15 -3.21 -5.32 -4.67
N ASP A 16 -3.54 -6.36 -3.93
CA ASP A 16 -4.53 -6.29 -2.85
C ASP A 16 -4.06 -5.43 -1.68
N MET A 17 -2.79 -5.51 -1.30
CA MET A 17 -2.21 -4.61 -0.30
C MET A 17 -2.28 -3.15 -0.74
N ILE A 18 -1.95 -2.85 -2.00
CA ILE A 18 -1.99 -1.47 -2.51
C ILE A 18 -3.44 -0.98 -2.66
N ARG A 19 -4.41 -1.84 -3.00
CA ARG A 19 -5.85 -1.51 -2.98
C ARG A 19 -6.30 -1.00 -1.63
N VAL A 20 -5.86 -1.66 -0.55
CA VAL A 20 -6.14 -1.27 0.83
C VAL A 20 -5.58 0.14 1.08
N VAL A 21 -4.31 0.40 0.71
CA VAL A 21 -3.70 1.74 0.85
C VAL A 21 -4.45 2.83 0.07
N VAL A 22 -4.76 2.58 -1.21
CA VAL A 22 -5.51 3.52 -2.07
C VAL A 22 -6.89 3.83 -1.47
N SER A 23 -7.57 2.82 -0.96
CA SER A 23 -8.88 2.98 -0.32
C SER A 23 -8.79 3.87 0.93
N GLY A 24 -7.75 3.68 1.75
CA GLY A 24 -7.46 4.54 2.89
C GLY A 24 -7.25 5.99 2.49
N LEU A 25 -6.33 6.25 1.56
CA LEU A 25 -6.04 7.61 1.07
C LEU A 25 -7.30 8.32 0.54
N ARG A 26 -8.12 7.61 -0.26
CA ARG A 26 -9.41 8.14 -0.75
C ARG A 26 -10.36 8.49 0.39
N ALA A 27 -10.45 7.66 1.43
CA ALA A 27 -11.32 7.90 2.58
C ALA A 27 -10.92 9.18 3.35
N PHE A 28 -9.62 9.51 3.40
CA PHE A 28 -9.13 10.75 4.01
C PHE A 28 -9.11 11.95 3.06
N LYS A 29 -9.53 11.78 1.80
CA LYS A 29 -9.43 12.79 0.73
C LYS A 29 -7.98 13.20 0.44
N ASP A 30 -7.03 12.32 0.75
CA ASP A 30 -5.63 12.51 0.43
C ASP A 30 -5.36 12.20 -1.06
N PRO A 31 -4.39 12.89 -1.68
CA PRO A 31 -4.02 12.61 -3.06
C PRO A 31 -3.45 11.19 -3.19
N VAL A 32 -4.01 10.42 -4.12
CA VAL A 32 -3.50 9.09 -4.50
C VAL A 32 -2.59 9.22 -5.72
N PRO A 33 -1.34 8.74 -5.66
CA PRO A 33 -0.47 8.69 -6.84
C PRO A 33 -1.08 7.84 -7.96
N GLN A 34 -1.03 8.35 -9.19
CA GLN A 34 -1.62 7.66 -10.37
C GLN A 34 -1.04 6.25 -10.58
N GLN A 35 0.27 6.08 -10.36
CA GLN A 35 0.94 4.77 -10.45
C GLN A 35 0.32 3.69 -9.54
N MET A 36 -0.18 4.06 -8.36
CA MET A 36 -0.85 3.11 -7.45
C MET A 36 -2.23 2.73 -7.96
N ILE A 37 -2.92 3.67 -8.62
CA ILE A 37 -4.21 3.41 -9.27
C ILE A 37 -4.01 2.46 -10.44
N ASP A 38 -3.04 2.76 -11.32
CA ASP A 38 -2.75 1.96 -12.50
C ASP A 38 -2.32 0.53 -12.14
N PHE A 39 -1.52 0.37 -11.09
CA PHE A 39 -1.13 -0.95 -10.59
C PHE A 39 -2.31 -1.76 -10.05
N VAL A 40 -3.17 -1.13 -9.27
CA VAL A 40 -4.38 -1.75 -8.68
C VAL A 40 -5.41 -2.15 -9.73
N GLU A 41 -5.53 -1.34 -10.78
CA GLU A 41 -6.43 -1.56 -11.92
C GLU A 41 -5.84 -2.54 -12.95
N GLY A 42 -4.62 -3.05 -12.71
CA GLY A 42 -3.96 -3.98 -13.62
C GLY A 42 -3.52 -3.36 -14.94
N ARG A 43 -3.47 -2.01 -15.01
CA ARG A 43 -2.92 -1.27 -16.16
C ARG A 43 -1.40 -1.22 -16.15
N ALA A 44 -0.79 -1.51 -15.00
CA ALA A 44 0.65 -1.67 -14.84
C ALA A 44 0.97 -2.93 -14.01
N ASP A 45 2.08 -3.58 -14.36
CA ASP A 45 2.62 -4.75 -13.63
C ASP A 45 3.69 -4.36 -12.59
N ASP A 46 4.16 -3.12 -12.64
CA ASP A 46 5.07 -2.54 -11.66
C ASP A 46 4.41 -1.29 -11.04
N PRO A 47 4.21 -1.23 -9.71
CA PRO A 47 3.73 -0.02 -9.06
C PRO A 47 4.77 1.13 -9.07
N GLY A 48 5.98 0.86 -9.56
CA GLY A 48 7.13 1.75 -9.43
C GLY A 48 7.60 1.82 -7.97
N PRO A 49 8.52 2.73 -7.65
CA PRO A 49 8.87 3.00 -6.26
C PRO A 49 7.62 3.44 -5.52
N LEU A 50 7.29 2.73 -4.43
CA LEU A 50 6.24 3.15 -3.52
C LEU A 50 6.53 4.59 -3.08
N PRO A 51 5.52 5.46 -3.01
CA PRO A 51 5.74 6.82 -2.56
C PRO A 51 6.29 6.78 -1.14
N ASP A 52 7.26 7.65 -0.84
CA ASP A 52 8.03 7.60 0.41
C ASP A 52 7.10 7.49 1.62
N THR A 53 7.06 6.29 2.21
CA THR A 53 6.17 5.98 3.32
C THR A 53 6.48 6.83 4.55
N GLU A 54 7.69 7.40 4.68
CA GLU A 54 8.03 8.33 5.76
C GLU A 54 7.26 9.65 5.67
N LYS A 55 6.95 10.10 4.44
CA LYS A 55 6.09 11.27 4.22
C LYS A 55 4.67 11.03 4.73
N TYR A 56 4.19 9.79 4.69
CA TYR A 56 2.86 9.40 5.21
C TYR A 56 2.91 8.92 6.67
N ARG A 57 4.09 8.57 7.21
CA ARG A 57 4.29 8.14 8.60
C ARG A 57 3.94 9.23 9.62
N ASN A 58 4.14 10.49 9.24
CA ASN A 58 3.82 11.67 10.05
C ASN A 58 2.42 12.24 9.77
N ALA A 59 1.69 11.68 8.80
CA ALA A 59 0.33 12.10 8.45
C ALA A 59 -0.70 11.46 9.42
N ARG A 60 -0.65 11.87 10.70
CA ARG A 60 -1.61 11.51 11.78
C ARG A 60 -1.73 9.98 12.06
N PRO A 61 -2.32 9.56 13.20
CA PRO A 61 -2.42 8.15 13.55
C PRO A 61 -3.16 7.39 12.44
N THR A 62 -2.51 6.37 11.91
CA THR A 62 -2.90 5.82 10.61
C THR A 62 -4.07 4.85 10.76
N TRP A 63 -5.01 4.95 9.84
CA TRP A 63 -6.21 4.10 9.75
C TRP A 63 -5.89 2.61 9.66
N TRP A 64 -4.74 2.22 9.10
CA TRP A 64 -4.31 0.83 9.05
C TRP A 64 -3.92 0.29 10.42
N GLN A 65 -3.42 1.13 11.35
CA GLN A 65 -3.20 0.73 12.74
C GLN A 65 -4.54 0.47 13.44
N ARG A 66 -5.53 1.35 13.22
CA ARG A 66 -6.91 1.14 13.69
C ARG A 66 -7.57 -0.09 13.09
N MET A 67 -7.33 -0.37 11.81
CA MET A 67 -7.85 -1.57 11.13
C MET A 67 -7.17 -2.86 11.65
N LEU A 68 -5.91 -2.77 12.09
CA LEU A 68 -5.15 -3.87 12.70
C LEU A 68 -5.30 -3.96 14.23
N GLY A 69 -6.18 -3.17 14.85
CA GLY A 69 -6.48 -3.22 16.28
C GLY A 69 -5.33 -2.77 17.20
N ARG A 70 -4.43 -1.91 16.73
CA ARG A 70 -3.34 -1.33 17.52
C ARG A 70 -3.59 0.11 17.94
#